data_AF-A0A7X7G6B0-F1
#
_entry.id   AF-A0A7X7G6B0-F1
#
_cell.length_a   1.000
_cell.length_b   1.000
_cell.length_c   1.000
_cell.angle_alpha   90.00
_cell.angle_beta   90.00
_cell.angle_gamma   90.00
#
_symmetry.space_group_name_H-M   'P 1'
#
loop_
_entity.id
_entity.type
_entity.pdbx_description
1 polymer ?
#
loop_
_entity_poly.entity_id
_entity_poly.type
_entity_poly.pdbx_seq_one_letter_code
_entity_poly.pdbx_strand_id
1 'polypeptide(L)'
;MRAIRRFTVRPVLPPELVQLDELAHNLRWSWHAPTRDLFARIDPDLWAEVHGDPVALIGALGPERLAALAADADFVARVRGAADDLHAYLAADLWYQTTAVAEAGGDATALPRAIAYFSPEFGITSVLPQYSGGLGILAGDHLKSASDLGVPIVGVGLLYGAGYFAQGLSRDGWQVETYPLSDPDGLPLTLLREEDGTPARVSLGLPGGRTLHAHLWKADVGRVPLLLLDSNVPENDELARRVTDRLYGGGGEHRLQQELLLGIGGVRALRVWSRLTGAPAPEVYHTNEGHAGFLGLERIRELVAEEGLSFAEALEAVRAATVFTTHTPVPAGIDRFEASLVRQYFEGDNGLPGVPVEDVLALGAEDYEGGDPTLFNMAVMGLRLGGRANGVSLLHGQVSRRMFAGLWPGLDEDEVPITSITNGVHGRTWTDPQLADLAERRLGAAELADGSGWLRPDGVSDAELWEVRRALRAQLVADARARVRESWRRRGASAAELGWVDDVLDPDVLTIGFARRVPTYKRLTLMLSDPERLTSLLLHPERPIQIVVAGKSHPADDQG
;
A
#
# COMPACT_ATOMS: atom_id res chain seq x y z
N MET A 1 12.74 -27.73 -11.47
CA MET A 1 13.38 -26.71 -12.33
C MET A 1 14.52 -26.10 -11.54
N ARG A 2 15.75 -26.05 -12.08
CA ARG A 2 16.87 -25.33 -11.45
C ARG A 2 16.51 -23.84 -11.36
N ALA A 3 16.66 -23.23 -10.19
CA ALA A 3 16.44 -21.80 -10.00
C ALA A 3 17.30 -21.01 -11.00
N ILE A 4 16.65 -20.28 -11.90
CA ILE A 4 17.31 -19.32 -12.78
C ILE A 4 17.77 -18.19 -11.86
N ARG A 5 19.07 -18.13 -11.54
CA ARG A 5 19.66 -16.94 -10.92
C ARG A 5 19.56 -15.82 -11.96
N ARG A 6 18.62 -14.89 -11.77
CA ARG A 6 18.61 -13.63 -12.51
C ARG A 6 19.78 -12.80 -11.99
N PHE A 7 20.59 -12.30 -12.91
CA PHE A 7 21.64 -11.34 -12.60
C PHE A 7 21.15 -9.99 -13.11
N THR A 8 20.87 -9.07 -12.20
CA THR A 8 20.54 -7.68 -12.55
C THR A 8 21.84 -6.91 -12.71
N VAL A 9 22.22 -6.62 -13.96
CA VAL A 9 23.41 -5.82 -14.29
C VAL A 9 22.98 -4.36 -14.29
N ARG A 10 23.42 -3.59 -13.30
CA ARG A 10 23.19 -2.14 -13.28
C ARG A 10 24.22 -1.47 -14.20
N PRO A 11 23.79 -0.69 -15.21
CA PRO A 11 24.72 0.06 -16.03
C PRO A 11 25.42 1.11 -15.16
N VAL A 12 26.73 1.29 -15.38
CA VAL A 12 27.46 2.39 -14.76
C VAL A 12 27.04 3.68 -15.47
N LEU A 13 26.29 4.53 -14.77
CA LEU A 13 25.87 5.81 -15.31
C LEU A 13 27.08 6.75 -15.48
N PRO A 14 27.15 7.51 -16.58
CA PRO A 14 28.10 8.61 -16.71
C PRO A 14 27.98 9.60 -15.54
N PRO A 15 29.07 10.25 -15.10
CA PRO A 15 29.03 11.22 -13.99
C PRO A 15 27.99 12.33 -14.17
N GLU A 16 27.69 12.71 -15.42
CA GLU A 16 26.71 13.73 -15.79
C GLU A 16 25.26 13.29 -15.54
N LEU A 17 25.01 11.98 -15.46
CA LEU A 17 23.68 11.37 -15.34
C LEU A 17 23.47 10.60 -14.04
N VAL A 18 24.44 10.63 -13.11
CA VAL A 18 24.41 9.83 -11.87
C VAL A 18 23.15 10.10 -11.03
N GLN A 19 22.60 11.32 -11.07
CA GLN A 19 21.38 11.67 -10.35
C GLN A 19 20.12 10.96 -10.87
N LEU A 20 20.14 10.38 -12.07
CA LEU A 20 19.02 9.55 -12.54
C LEU A 20 18.76 8.36 -11.62
N ASP A 21 19.81 7.80 -11.00
CA ASP A 21 19.68 6.69 -10.05
C ASP A 21 18.88 7.10 -8.81
N GLU A 22 19.21 8.25 -8.22
CA GLU A 22 18.49 8.82 -7.07
C GLU A 22 17.04 9.12 -7.41
N LEU A 23 16.80 9.77 -8.56
CA LEU A 23 15.46 10.12 -9.03
C LEU A 23 14.61 8.87 -9.33
N ALA A 24 15.22 7.76 -9.77
CA ALA A 24 14.52 6.51 -10.04
C ALA A 24 14.15 5.76 -8.76
N HIS A 25 15.01 5.80 -7.74
CA HIS A 25 14.79 5.09 -6.47
C HIS A 25 13.89 5.86 -5.48
N ASN A 26 13.76 7.18 -5.60
CA ASN A 26 12.77 7.93 -4.82
C ASN A 26 11.40 7.92 -5.50
N LEU A 27 10.43 7.20 -4.91
CA LEU A 27 9.10 6.97 -5.48
C LEU A 27 8.25 8.23 -5.67
N ARG A 28 8.70 9.42 -5.24
CA ARG A 28 8.04 10.71 -5.54
C ARG A 28 7.76 10.89 -7.03
N TRP A 29 8.60 10.34 -7.92
CA TRP A 29 8.35 10.37 -9.37
C TRP A 29 6.96 9.84 -9.75
N SER A 30 6.37 8.94 -8.95
CA SER A 30 5.07 8.33 -9.26
C SER A 30 3.88 9.29 -9.11
N TRP A 31 4.01 10.36 -8.32
CA TRP A 31 3.03 11.45 -8.22
C TRP A 31 3.60 12.83 -8.56
N HIS A 32 4.82 12.89 -9.10
CA HIS A 32 5.47 14.12 -9.54
C HIS A 32 5.67 14.12 -11.06
N ALA A 33 4.74 14.78 -11.76
CA ALA A 33 4.70 14.79 -13.23
C ALA A 33 6.03 15.24 -13.88
N PRO A 34 6.72 16.31 -13.44
CA PRO A 34 7.97 16.73 -14.06
C PRO A 34 9.07 15.64 -14.05
N THR A 35 9.20 14.90 -12.95
CA THR A 35 10.19 13.80 -12.86
C THR A 35 9.77 12.61 -13.74
N ARG A 36 8.48 12.27 -13.78
CA ARG A 36 7.97 11.21 -14.66
C ARG A 36 8.18 11.55 -16.13
N ASP A 37 7.93 12.79 -16.52
CA ASP A 37 8.13 13.28 -17.88
C ASP A 37 9.61 13.31 -18.28
N LEU A 38 10.51 13.56 -17.33
CA LEU A 38 11.95 13.45 -17.55
C LEU A 38 12.31 12.02 -18.00
N PHE A 39 11.83 10.99 -17.29
CA PHE A 39 12.07 9.60 -17.66
C PHE A 39 11.41 9.22 -18.99
N ALA A 40 10.16 9.63 -19.22
CA ALA A 40 9.45 9.34 -20.47
C ALA A 40 10.14 9.94 -21.72
N ARG A 41 10.93 11.01 -21.57
CA ARG A 41 11.68 11.64 -22.68
C ARG A 41 13.00 10.94 -23.01
N ILE A 42 13.53 10.13 -22.10
CA ILE A 42 14.79 9.40 -22.32
C ILE A 42 14.64 8.46 -23.52
N ASP A 43 13.57 7.68 -23.55
CA ASP A 43 13.23 6.79 -24.65
C ASP A 43 11.73 6.45 -24.52
N PRO A 44 10.85 7.11 -25.31
CA PRO A 44 9.39 6.92 -25.16
C PRO A 44 8.91 5.49 -25.44
N ASP A 45 9.56 4.79 -26.38
CA ASP A 45 9.19 3.42 -26.75
C ASP A 45 9.59 2.45 -25.65
N LEU A 46 10.83 2.56 -25.16
CA LEU A 46 11.31 1.76 -24.04
C LEU A 46 10.55 2.06 -22.75
N TRP A 47 10.20 3.31 -22.49
CA TRP A 47 9.38 3.72 -21.35
C TRP A 47 8.01 3.02 -21.35
N ALA A 48 7.37 2.90 -22.51
CA ALA A 48 6.13 2.16 -22.67
C ALA A 48 6.32 0.64 -22.48
N GLU A 49 7.42 0.08 -23.00
CA GLU A 49 7.78 -1.33 -22.86
C GLU A 49 8.00 -1.73 -21.39
N VAL A 50 8.75 -0.93 -20.63
CA VAL A 50 8.99 -1.16 -19.19
C VAL A 50 7.85 -0.67 -18.30
N HIS A 51 6.71 -0.29 -18.88
CA HIS A 51 5.50 0.11 -18.18
C HIS A 51 5.69 1.28 -17.20
N GLY A 52 6.53 2.23 -17.57
CA GLY A 52 6.79 3.42 -16.78
C GLY A 52 7.63 3.18 -15.52
N ASP A 53 8.50 2.17 -15.54
CA ASP A 53 9.48 1.89 -14.50
C ASP A 53 10.82 2.60 -14.77
N PRO A 54 11.20 3.62 -13.98
CA PRO A 54 12.48 4.30 -14.15
C PRO A 54 13.71 3.40 -13.93
N VAL A 55 13.65 2.44 -13.01
CA VAL A 55 14.78 1.55 -12.70
C VAL A 55 15.00 0.58 -13.87
N ALA A 56 13.91 -0.02 -14.37
CA ALA A 56 13.98 -0.88 -15.54
C ALA A 56 14.38 -0.11 -16.81
N LEU A 57 13.88 1.12 -16.99
CA LEU A 57 14.28 2.01 -18.09
C LEU A 57 15.79 2.21 -18.09
N ILE A 58 16.36 2.68 -16.97
CA ILE A 58 17.81 2.92 -16.84
C ILE A 58 18.58 1.62 -17.11
N GLY A 59 18.14 0.50 -16.54
CA GLY A 59 18.77 -0.81 -16.70
C GLY A 59 18.78 -1.33 -18.14
N ALA A 60 17.83 -0.90 -18.97
CA ALA A 60 17.71 -1.31 -20.37
C ALA A 60 18.43 -0.36 -21.35
N LEU A 61 18.96 0.79 -20.92
CA LEU A 61 19.66 1.71 -21.79
C LEU A 61 21.01 1.17 -22.26
N GLY A 62 21.24 1.22 -23.58
CA GLY A 62 22.53 0.90 -24.18
C GLY A 62 23.60 1.99 -23.92
N PRO A 63 24.90 1.64 -23.95
CA PRO A 63 25.99 2.59 -23.74
C PRO A 63 25.97 3.79 -24.69
N GLU A 64 25.59 3.58 -25.96
CA GLU A 64 25.50 4.65 -26.95
C GLU A 64 24.42 5.68 -26.60
N ARG A 65 23.26 5.22 -26.11
CA ARG A 65 22.18 6.11 -25.68
C ARG A 65 22.59 6.91 -24.44
N LEU A 66 23.22 6.27 -23.47
CA LEU A 66 23.77 6.95 -22.29
C LEU A 66 24.81 8.00 -22.66
N ALA A 67 25.72 7.70 -23.59
CA ALA A 67 26.72 8.66 -24.06
C ALA A 67 26.08 9.85 -24.79
N ALA A 68 25.06 9.60 -25.61
CA ALA A 68 24.32 10.67 -26.30
C ALA A 68 23.59 11.58 -25.30
N LEU A 69 22.92 11.01 -24.29
CA LEU A 69 22.24 11.77 -23.24
C LEU A 69 23.22 12.57 -22.38
N ALA A 70 24.39 12.01 -22.06
CA ALA A 70 25.43 12.70 -21.29
C ALA A 70 26.05 13.87 -22.07
N ALA A 71 26.10 13.79 -23.40
CA ALA A 71 26.59 14.86 -24.27
C ALA A 71 25.54 15.97 -24.53
N ASP A 72 24.26 15.73 -24.22
CA ASP A 72 23.18 16.70 -24.36
C ASP A 72 23.11 17.61 -23.12
N ALA A 73 23.64 18.82 -23.25
CA ALA A 73 23.71 19.79 -22.16
C ALA A 73 22.33 20.19 -21.62
N ASP A 74 21.30 20.25 -22.48
CA ASP A 74 19.94 20.61 -22.06
C ASP A 74 19.31 19.47 -21.25
N PHE A 75 19.52 18.22 -21.68
CA PHE A 75 19.06 17.06 -20.93
C PHE A 75 19.76 16.95 -19.57
N VAL A 76 21.09 17.09 -19.53
CA VAL A 76 21.87 17.07 -18.27
C VAL A 76 21.40 18.18 -17.32
N ALA A 77 21.11 19.38 -17.82
CA ALA A 77 20.56 20.46 -17.01
C ALA A 77 19.18 20.12 -16.43
N ARG A 78 18.32 19.43 -17.17
CA ARG A 78 17.02 18.96 -16.66
C ARG A 78 17.16 17.89 -15.57
N VAL A 79 18.11 16.96 -15.73
CA VAL A 79 18.41 15.95 -14.70
C VAL A 79 18.86 16.61 -13.40
N ARG A 80 19.78 17.58 -13.49
CA ARG A 80 20.24 18.35 -12.32
C ARG A 80 19.11 19.14 -11.68
N GLY A 81 18.31 19.85 -12.48
CA GLY A 81 17.18 20.62 -11.95
C GLY A 81 16.13 19.74 -11.26
N ALA A 82 15.88 18.53 -11.77
CA ALA A 82 14.99 17.57 -11.11
C ALA A 82 15.57 17.03 -9.79
N ALA A 83 16.89 16.83 -9.72
CA ALA A 83 17.58 16.42 -8.50
C ALA A 83 17.56 17.55 -7.45
N ASP A 84 17.87 18.78 -7.86
CA ASP A 84 17.81 19.97 -7.00
C ASP A 84 16.39 20.19 -6.44
N ASP A 85 15.35 19.99 -7.27
CA ASP A 85 13.94 20.02 -6.83
C ASP A 85 13.64 18.94 -5.79
N LEU A 86 14.12 17.70 -6.01
CA LEU A 86 13.97 16.63 -5.03
C LEU A 86 14.67 16.98 -3.72
N HIS A 87 15.92 17.46 -3.76
CA HIS A 87 16.66 17.84 -2.55
C HIS A 87 15.98 18.97 -1.79
N ALA A 88 15.48 19.99 -2.49
CA ALA A 88 14.70 21.07 -1.89
C ALA A 88 13.44 20.53 -1.21
N TYR A 89 12.70 19.64 -1.88
CA TYR A 89 11.51 18.98 -1.32
C TYR A 89 11.84 18.16 -0.06
N LEU A 90 12.94 17.40 -0.07
CA LEU A 90 13.34 16.56 1.05
C LEU A 90 13.79 17.40 2.26
N ALA A 91 14.44 18.55 2.03
CA ALA A 91 15.01 19.39 3.09
C ALA A 91 14.05 20.46 3.65
N ALA A 92 13.01 20.85 2.92
CA ALA A 92 12.13 21.94 3.32
C ALA A 92 11.34 21.64 4.61
N ASP A 93 11.11 22.67 5.42
CA ASP A 93 10.10 22.63 6.46
C ASP A 93 8.71 22.66 5.82
N LEU A 94 7.87 21.68 6.17
CA LEU A 94 6.51 21.56 5.63
C LEU A 94 5.49 21.83 6.74
N TRP A 95 4.22 21.51 6.48
CA TRP A 95 3.12 21.76 7.41
C TRP A 95 3.40 21.23 8.83
N TYR A 96 3.98 20.04 8.96
CA TYR A 96 4.24 19.42 10.25
C TYR A 96 5.28 20.18 11.08
N GLN A 97 6.35 20.67 10.46
CA GLN A 97 7.43 21.42 11.13
C GLN A 97 7.03 22.87 11.46
N THR A 98 5.98 23.38 10.81
CA THR A 98 5.58 24.79 10.90
C THR A 98 4.22 24.95 11.56
N THR A 99 3.14 24.77 10.80
CA THR A 99 1.77 24.99 11.23
C THR A 99 1.37 24.05 12.37
N ALA A 100 1.68 22.76 12.29
CA ALA A 100 1.29 21.81 13.33
C ALA A 100 1.98 22.12 14.68
N VAL A 101 3.27 22.49 14.66
CA VAL A 101 3.99 22.93 15.86
C VAL A 101 3.40 24.21 16.43
N ALA A 102 3.06 25.19 15.58
CA ALA A 102 2.41 26.42 16.02
C ALA A 102 1.04 26.14 16.67
N GLU A 103 0.24 25.25 16.09
CA GLU A 103 -1.05 24.81 16.64
C GLU A 103 -0.90 24.02 17.94
N ALA A 104 0.22 23.30 18.12
CA ALA A 104 0.60 22.64 19.37
C ALA A 104 1.17 23.60 20.43
N GLY A 105 0.92 24.91 20.32
CA GLY A 105 1.38 25.92 21.27
C GLY A 105 2.84 26.34 21.09
N GLY A 106 3.45 26.01 19.94
CA GLY A 106 4.85 26.34 19.63
C GLY A 106 5.88 25.38 20.22
N ASP A 107 5.44 24.33 20.93
CA ASP A 107 6.32 23.31 21.50
C ASP A 107 6.42 22.11 20.57
N ALA A 108 7.52 22.01 19.83
CA ALA A 108 7.78 20.88 18.94
C ALA A 108 7.88 19.53 19.67
N THR A 109 8.12 19.53 20.98
CA THR A 109 8.18 18.30 21.80
C THR A 109 6.81 17.74 22.13
N ALA A 110 5.74 18.52 21.92
CA ALA A 110 4.37 18.06 22.09
C ALA A 110 3.89 17.14 20.95
N LEU A 111 4.62 17.09 19.83
CA LEU A 111 4.33 16.26 18.67
C LEU A 111 5.32 15.09 18.56
N PRO A 112 4.87 13.90 18.09
CA PRO A 112 5.76 12.74 17.96
C PRO A 112 6.92 12.99 17.00
N ARG A 113 8.14 12.64 17.40
CA ARG A 113 9.31 12.75 16.50
C ARG A 113 9.36 11.68 15.42
N ALA A 114 8.69 10.55 15.64
CA ALA A 114 8.53 9.48 14.69
C ALA A 114 7.28 8.66 14.97
N ILE A 115 6.58 8.23 13.91
CA ILE A 115 5.36 7.44 13.96
C ILE A 115 5.55 6.21 13.07
N ALA A 116 5.42 5.02 13.63
CA ALA A 116 5.47 3.79 12.85
C ALA A 116 4.07 3.44 12.31
N TYR A 117 3.96 3.20 11.01
CA TYR A 117 2.72 2.82 10.35
C TYR A 117 2.83 1.42 9.75
N PHE A 118 2.19 0.46 10.39
CA PHE A 118 2.26 -0.95 10.02
C PHE A 118 1.07 -1.34 9.13
N SER A 119 1.36 -1.96 8.00
CA SER A 119 0.35 -2.49 7.10
C SER A 119 0.86 -3.70 6.32
N PRO A 120 0.02 -4.71 6.04
CA PRO A 120 0.41 -5.80 5.15
C PRO A 120 0.46 -5.38 3.68
N GLU A 121 -0.07 -4.22 3.29
CA GLU A 121 -0.01 -3.77 1.89
C GLU A 121 0.22 -2.26 1.77
N PHE A 122 0.94 -1.86 0.72
CA PHE A 122 1.22 -0.48 0.35
C PHE A 122 1.08 -0.27 -1.17
N GLY A 123 0.05 0.48 -1.56
CA GLY A 123 -0.27 0.83 -2.93
C GLY A 123 0.37 2.14 -3.37
N ILE A 124 1.70 2.16 -3.55
CA ILE A 124 2.42 3.37 -3.95
C ILE A 124 2.38 3.59 -5.46
N THR A 125 2.89 2.62 -6.21
CA THR A 125 3.01 2.63 -7.67
C THR A 125 2.94 1.19 -8.20
N SER A 126 2.57 0.99 -9.46
CA SER A 126 2.53 -0.34 -10.08
C SER A 126 3.89 -1.02 -10.19
N VAL A 127 4.98 -0.23 -10.17
CA VAL A 127 6.37 -0.74 -10.16
C VAL A 127 6.70 -1.49 -8.88
N LEU A 128 6.06 -1.15 -7.76
CA LEU A 128 6.22 -1.83 -6.47
C LEU A 128 4.89 -2.49 -6.08
N PRO A 129 4.59 -3.70 -6.59
CA PRO A 129 3.26 -4.32 -6.53
C PRO A 129 2.93 -4.96 -5.16
N GLN A 130 3.04 -4.18 -4.09
CA GLN A 130 2.88 -4.63 -2.70
C GLN A 130 1.46 -4.40 -2.18
N TYR A 131 0.42 -4.57 -3.01
CA TYR A 131 -0.98 -4.34 -2.62
C TYR A 131 -2.00 -5.16 -3.43
N SER A 132 -3.19 -5.34 -2.85
CA SER A 132 -4.32 -6.04 -3.46
C SER A 132 -5.55 -5.15 -3.67
N GLY A 133 -5.76 -4.13 -2.84
CA GLY A 133 -7.00 -3.36 -2.83
C GLY A 133 -6.96 -2.07 -2.02
N GLY A 134 -8.13 -1.70 -1.50
CA GLY A 134 -8.34 -0.38 -0.89
C GLY A 134 -7.56 -0.11 0.39
N LEU A 135 -7.24 -1.15 1.18
CA LEU A 135 -6.45 -1.00 2.41
C LEU A 135 -5.02 -0.56 2.07
N GLY A 136 -4.41 -1.19 1.06
CA GLY A 136 -3.07 -0.87 0.58
C GLY A 136 -3.02 0.45 -0.18
N ILE A 137 -4.03 0.76 -1.00
CA ILE A 137 -4.13 2.07 -1.63
C ILE A 137 -4.19 3.18 -0.58
N LEU A 138 -5.01 3.01 0.47
CA LEU A 138 -5.06 3.96 1.57
C LEU A 138 -3.71 4.09 2.29
N ALA A 139 -3.07 2.96 2.63
CA ALA A 139 -1.74 2.96 3.24
C ALA A 139 -0.73 3.72 2.38
N GLY A 140 -0.76 3.53 1.06
CA GLY A 140 0.10 4.24 0.14
C GLY A 140 -0.19 5.73 0.07
N ASP A 141 -1.46 6.11 0.05
CA ASP A 141 -1.89 7.52 0.06
C ASP A 141 -1.57 8.21 1.39
N HIS A 142 -1.61 7.49 2.52
CA HIS A 142 -1.10 7.98 3.80
C HIS A 142 0.39 8.30 3.73
N LEU A 143 1.22 7.41 3.17
CA LEU A 143 2.67 7.68 3.05
C LEU A 143 2.95 8.87 2.13
N LYS A 144 2.25 8.97 0.99
CA LYS A 144 2.38 10.12 0.07
C LYS A 144 1.97 11.44 0.73
N SER A 145 0.82 11.44 1.40
CA SER A 145 0.31 12.63 2.10
C SER A 145 1.23 13.02 3.26
N ALA A 146 1.74 12.05 4.03
CA ALA A 146 2.71 12.29 5.09
C ALA A 146 4.01 12.88 4.55
N SER A 147 4.46 12.41 3.38
CA SER A 147 5.61 12.97 2.67
C SER A 147 5.39 14.44 2.30
N ASP A 148 4.25 14.77 1.70
CA ASP A 148 3.91 16.14 1.28
C ASP A 148 3.61 17.09 2.45
N LEU A 149 3.22 16.55 3.61
CA LEU A 149 2.96 17.33 4.83
C LEU A 149 4.17 17.38 5.79
N GLY A 150 5.19 16.55 5.57
CA GLY A 150 6.35 16.42 6.45
C GLY A 150 6.08 15.69 7.76
N VAL A 151 5.01 14.89 7.85
CA VAL A 151 4.72 14.08 9.04
C VAL A 151 5.76 12.96 9.14
N PRO A 152 6.40 12.74 10.30
CA PRO A 152 7.54 11.82 10.44
C PRO A 152 7.08 10.37 10.54
N ILE A 153 6.42 9.87 9.50
CA ILE A 153 5.98 8.47 9.41
C ILE A 153 7.14 7.59 8.91
N VAL A 154 7.20 6.37 9.44
CA VAL A 154 7.98 5.25 8.89
C VAL A 154 7.01 4.12 8.59
N GLY A 155 6.87 3.74 7.32
CA GLY A 155 6.06 2.61 6.92
C GLY A 155 6.75 1.28 7.23
N VAL A 156 5.98 0.27 7.65
CA VAL A 156 6.50 -1.09 7.89
C VAL A 156 5.56 -2.11 7.25
N GLY A 157 6.10 -2.94 6.37
CA GLY A 157 5.37 -3.98 5.64
C GLY A 157 6.24 -5.20 5.31
N LEU A 158 5.70 -6.10 4.49
CA LEU A 158 6.42 -7.26 3.96
C LEU A 158 6.75 -7.06 2.48
N LEU A 159 7.87 -7.63 2.02
CA LEU A 159 8.23 -7.66 0.60
C LEU A 159 7.74 -8.97 -0.02
N TYR A 160 6.54 -8.96 -0.59
CA TYR A 160 5.98 -10.14 -1.27
C TYR A 160 6.63 -10.34 -2.63
N GLY A 161 7.12 -11.55 -2.89
CA GLY A 161 7.76 -11.92 -4.15
C GLY A 161 6.84 -11.76 -5.36
N ALA A 162 5.58 -12.20 -5.27
CA ALA A 162 4.62 -12.15 -6.37
C ALA A 162 3.53 -11.07 -6.26
N GLY A 163 3.58 -10.19 -5.25
CA GLY A 163 2.46 -9.29 -4.94
C GLY A 163 1.15 -10.07 -4.72
N TYR A 164 0.02 -9.58 -5.23
CA TYR A 164 -1.26 -10.31 -5.22
C TYR A 164 -1.34 -11.36 -6.35
N PHE A 165 -1.66 -10.93 -7.58
CA PHE A 165 -1.49 -11.71 -8.81
C PHE A 165 -1.69 -10.82 -10.05
N ALA A 166 -1.18 -11.26 -11.19
CA ALA A 166 -1.48 -10.69 -12.50
C ALA A 166 -2.66 -11.42 -13.14
N GLN A 167 -3.70 -10.65 -13.50
CA GLN A 167 -4.95 -11.16 -14.06
C GLN A 167 -4.83 -11.29 -15.58
N GLY A 168 -5.12 -12.48 -16.10
CA GLY A 168 -5.44 -12.73 -17.49
C GLY A 168 -6.90 -13.17 -17.64
N LEU A 169 -7.38 -13.21 -18.88
CA LEU A 169 -8.66 -13.81 -19.22
C LEU A 169 -8.43 -14.98 -20.17
N SER A 170 -9.17 -16.07 -19.99
CA SER A 170 -9.22 -17.19 -20.93
C SER A 170 -10.01 -16.81 -22.18
N ARG A 171 -10.00 -17.66 -23.21
CA ARG A 171 -10.79 -17.45 -24.43
C ARG A 171 -12.29 -17.33 -24.14
N ASP A 172 -12.78 -18.03 -23.12
CA ASP A 172 -14.17 -18.01 -22.66
C ASP A 172 -14.47 -16.86 -21.68
N GLY A 173 -13.48 -16.01 -21.37
CA GLY A 173 -13.65 -14.85 -20.49
C GLY A 173 -13.47 -15.16 -19.00
N TRP A 174 -13.01 -16.35 -18.63
CA TRP A 174 -12.69 -16.70 -17.24
C TRP A 174 -11.40 -16.06 -16.76
N GLN A 175 -11.35 -15.67 -15.49
CA GLN A 175 -10.11 -15.21 -14.86
C GLN A 175 -9.05 -16.32 -14.87
N VAL A 176 -7.81 -15.94 -15.17
CA VAL A 176 -6.63 -16.80 -15.03
C VAL A 176 -5.55 -16.02 -14.30
N GLU A 177 -5.00 -16.58 -13.24
CA GLU A 177 -3.99 -15.93 -12.41
C GLU A 177 -2.57 -16.36 -12.79
N THR A 178 -1.67 -15.40 -12.78
CA THR A 178 -0.23 -15.65 -12.85
C THR A 178 0.47 -14.90 -11.72
N TYR A 179 1.56 -15.47 -11.22
CA TYR A 179 2.30 -14.96 -10.06
C TYR A 179 3.74 -14.64 -10.49
N PRO A 180 3.95 -13.53 -11.24
CA PRO A 180 5.28 -13.14 -11.67
C PRO A 180 6.13 -12.80 -10.44
N LEU A 181 7.27 -13.47 -10.29
CA LEU A 181 8.22 -13.18 -9.22
C LEU A 181 8.99 -11.89 -9.54
N SER A 182 8.96 -10.97 -8.59
CA SER A 182 9.75 -9.75 -8.58
C SER A 182 11.18 -10.06 -8.15
N ASP A 183 12.15 -9.41 -8.78
CA ASP A 183 13.54 -9.40 -8.33
C ASP A 183 13.75 -8.12 -7.50
N PRO A 184 13.95 -8.21 -6.17
CA PRO A 184 14.13 -7.03 -5.32
C PRO A 184 15.25 -6.09 -5.79
N ASP A 185 16.32 -6.63 -6.39
CA ASP A 185 17.45 -5.83 -6.88
C ASP A 185 17.10 -4.98 -8.12
N GLY A 186 16.02 -5.32 -8.83
CA GLY A 186 15.47 -4.58 -9.96
C GLY A 186 14.32 -3.65 -9.60
N LEU A 187 13.95 -3.56 -8.32
CA LEU A 187 12.94 -2.64 -7.81
C LEU A 187 13.59 -1.36 -7.27
N PRO A 188 12.83 -0.26 -7.10
CA PRO A 188 13.30 0.97 -6.42
C PRO A 188 13.43 0.74 -4.90
N LEU A 189 14.28 -0.21 -4.53
CA LEU A 189 14.53 -0.66 -3.17
C LEU A 189 16.03 -0.62 -2.89
N THR A 190 16.37 -0.27 -1.65
CA THR A 190 17.74 -0.35 -1.14
C THR A 190 17.79 -1.40 -0.03
N LEU A 191 18.67 -2.38 -0.16
CA LEU A 191 18.96 -3.33 0.91
C LEU A 191 19.71 -2.60 2.03
N LEU A 192 19.17 -2.64 3.25
CA LEU A 192 19.88 -2.13 4.42
C LEU A 192 21.07 -3.05 4.74
N ARG A 193 22.19 -2.45 5.12
CA ARG A 193 23.44 -3.16 5.42
C ARG A 193 23.97 -2.74 6.79
N GLU A 194 24.59 -3.69 7.47
CA GLU A 194 25.40 -3.44 8.66
C GLU A 194 26.69 -2.70 8.28
N GLU A 195 27.43 -2.21 9.28
CA GLU A 195 28.69 -1.48 9.08
C GLU A 195 29.76 -2.29 8.33
N ASP A 196 29.72 -3.63 8.45
CA ASP A 196 30.61 -4.56 7.75
C ASP A 196 30.17 -4.86 6.30
N GLY A 197 29.08 -4.25 5.83
CA GLY A 197 28.52 -4.41 4.51
C GLY A 197 27.61 -5.64 4.35
N THR A 198 27.44 -6.48 5.38
CA THR A 198 26.50 -7.61 5.35
C THR A 198 25.05 -7.12 5.35
N PRO A 199 24.10 -7.87 4.73
CA PRO A 199 22.68 -7.51 4.79
C PRO A 199 22.18 -7.41 6.23
N ALA A 200 21.54 -6.29 6.56
CA ALA A 200 20.86 -6.13 7.83
C ALA A 200 19.67 -7.10 7.90
N ARG A 201 19.51 -7.75 9.05
CA ARG A 201 18.53 -8.83 9.22
C ARG A 201 17.86 -8.83 10.58
N VAL A 202 16.65 -9.39 10.62
CA VAL A 202 15.93 -9.75 11.85
C VAL A 202 15.63 -11.24 11.86
N SER A 203 15.40 -11.78 13.05
CA SER A 203 15.12 -13.21 13.24
C SER A 203 13.96 -13.41 14.20
N LEU A 204 13.15 -14.46 13.99
CA LEU A 204 12.07 -14.90 14.88
C LEU A 204 12.16 -16.41 15.11
N GLY A 205 11.88 -16.85 16.33
CA GLY A 205 11.74 -18.28 16.64
C GLY A 205 10.51 -18.88 15.96
N LEU A 206 10.63 -20.12 15.50
CA LEU A 206 9.53 -20.90 14.95
C LEU A 206 9.46 -22.27 15.65
N PRO A 207 8.26 -22.90 15.72
CA PRO A 207 8.09 -24.23 16.28
C PRO A 207 9.08 -25.27 15.76
N GLY A 208 9.53 -26.14 16.66
CA GLY A 208 10.51 -27.19 16.36
C GLY A 208 11.96 -26.70 16.31
N GLY A 209 12.30 -25.62 17.03
CA GLY A 209 13.66 -25.05 17.07
C GLY A 209 14.09 -24.40 15.75
N ARG A 210 13.12 -24.06 14.90
CA ARG A 210 13.36 -23.40 13.62
C ARG A 210 13.51 -21.89 13.84
N THR A 211 14.09 -21.20 12.87
CA THR A 211 14.23 -19.75 12.91
C THR A 211 13.85 -19.17 11.56
N LEU A 212 13.05 -18.11 11.59
CA LEU A 212 12.71 -17.30 10.43
C LEU A 212 13.63 -16.09 10.41
N HIS A 213 14.46 -15.97 9.38
CA HIS A 213 15.27 -14.79 9.10
C HIS A 213 14.59 -13.91 8.06
N ALA A 214 14.77 -12.60 8.14
CA ALA A 214 14.36 -11.68 7.09
C ALA A 214 15.38 -10.57 6.86
N HIS A 215 15.67 -10.29 5.59
CA HIS A 215 16.43 -9.10 5.19
C HIS A 215 15.54 -7.86 5.20
N LEU A 216 16.16 -6.71 5.44
CA LEU A 216 15.46 -5.43 5.52
C LEU A 216 15.71 -4.60 4.26
N TRP A 217 14.65 -4.36 3.49
CA TRP A 217 14.66 -3.47 2.34
C TRP A 217 14.01 -2.13 2.70
N LYS A 218 14.45 -1.06 2.05
CA LYS A 218 13.90 0.29 2.20
C LYS A 218 13.46 0.82 0.84
N ALA A 219 12.22 1.31 0.76
CA ALA A 219 11.76 2.18 -0.31
C ALA A 219 11.67 3.63 0.20
N ASP A 220 12.04 4.59 -0.64
CA ASP A 220 11.87 6.01 -0.35
C ASP A 220 10.57 6.54 -0.97
N VAL A 221 9.53 6.72 -0.16
CA VAL A 221 8.25 7.29 -0.59
C VAL A 221 8.29 8.80 -0.36
N GLY A 222 8.99 9.51 -1.26
CA GLY A 222 9.30 10.92 -1.05
C GLY A 222 10.21 11.07 0.18
N ARG A 223 9.70 11.68 1.25
CA ARG A 223 10.37 11.86 2.55
C ARG A 223 10.18 10.66 3.48
N VAL A 224 9.21 9.78 3.20
CA VAL A 224 8.80 8.71 4.11
C VAL A 224 9.54 7.42 3.78
N PRO A 225 10.36 6.87 4.72
CA PRO A 225 10.95 5.56 4.55
C PRO A 225 9.89 4.46 4.75
N LEU A 226 9.84 3.50 3.82
CA LEU A 226 9.03 2.29 3.93
C LEU A 226 9.96 1.08 4.06
N LEU A 227 9.95 0.44 5.22
CA LEU A 227 10.70 -0.78 5.50
C LEU A 227 9.90 -2.01 5.08
N LEU A 228 10.49 -2.88 4.28
CA LEU A 228 9.89 -4.10 3.77
C LEU A 228 10.75 -5.31 4.17
N LEU A 229 10.15 -6.24 4.91
CA LEU A 229 10.84 -7.45 5.36
C LEU A 229 10.70 -8.56 4.33
N ASP A 230 11.82 -9.19 3.96
CA ASP A 230 11.88 -10.28 2.98
C ASP A 230 12.43 -11.56 3.62
N SER A 231 11.62 -12.62 3.67
CA SER A 231 12.03 -13.91 4.20
C SER A 231 12.68 -14.83 3.16
N ASN A 232 12.73 -14.45 1.88
CA ASN A 232 13.35 -15.25 0.82
C ASN A 232 14.88 -15.16 0.85
N VAL A 233 15.47 -15.53 1.98
CA VAL A 233 16.92 -15.51 2.22
C VAL A 233 17.51 -16.92 2.23
N PRO A 234 18.77 -17.11 1.81
CA PRO A 234 19.40 -18.43 1.74
C PRO A 234 19.45 -19.22 3.06
N GLU A 235 19.48 -18.54 4.19
CA GLU A 235 19.57 -19.12 5.54
C GLU A 235 18.28 -19.80 5.98
N ASN A 236 17.15 -19.42 5.38
CA ASN A 236 15.86 -20.00 5.71
C ASN A 236 15.63 -21.33 5.00
N ASP A 237 14.92 -22.24 5.66
CA ASP A 237 14.36 -23.42 5.01
C ASP A 237 13.27 -23.05 3.99
N GLU A 238 12.84 -24.01 3.17
CA GLU A 238 11.88 -23.76 2.09
C GLU A 238 10.52 -23.21 2.58
N LEU A 239 10.10 -23.55 3.80
CA LEU A 239 8.83 -23.07 4.36
C LEU A 239 8.98 -21.62 4.84
N ALA A 240 10.06 -21.31 5.55
CA ALA A 240 10.38 -19.97 6.03
C ALA A 240 10.62 -18.99 4.86
N ARG A 241 11.26 -19.44 3.77
CA ARG A 241 11.43 -18.64 2.54
C ARG A 241 10.12 -18.29 1.86
N ARG A 242 9.07 -19.11 2.06
CA ARG A 242 7.75 -18.87 1.48
C ARG A 242 6.90 -17.90 2.29
N VAL A 243 7.27 -17.52 3.51
CA VAL A 243 6.46 -16.58 4.33
C VAL A 243 6.18 -15.29 3.55
N THR A 244 7.12 -14.78 2.76
CA THR A 244 6.92 -13.62 1.88
C THR A 244 6.69 -13.98 0.40
N ASP A 245 6.11 -15.15 0.08
CA ASP A 245 5.91 -15.56 -1.32
C ASP A 245 4.88 -14.68 -2.05
N ARG A 246 3.70 -14.47 -1.46
CA ARG A 246 2.60 -13.71 -2.03
C ARG A 246 1.70 -13.07 -0.96
N LEU A 247 1.07 -11.96 -1.34
CA LEU A 247 0.13 -11.24 -0.51
C LEU A 247 -1.19 -12.03 -0.38
N TYR A 248 -1.62 -12.28 0.86
CA TYR A 248 -2.81 -13.07 1.19
C TYR A 248 -2.79 -14.50 0.62
N GLY A 249 -1.60 -15.11 0.57
CA GLY A 249 -1.44 -16.51 0.19
C GLY A 249 -1.51 -17.49 1.36
N GLY A 250 -1.52 -18.78 1.02
CA GLY A 250 -1.36 -19.87 1.97
C GLY A 250 -2.61 -20.19 2.82
N GLY A 251 -2.41 -21.03 3.84
CA GLY A 251 -3.42 -21.37 4.84
C GLY A 251 -3.23 -20.59 6.14
N GLY A 252 -4.02 -20.92 7.17
CA GLY A 252 -4.01 -20.21 8.45
C GLY A 252 -2.63 -20.05 9.10
N GLU A 253 -1.83 -21.12 9.17
CA GLU A 253 -0.47 -21.06 9.74
C GLU A 253 0.48 -20.18 8.93
N HIS A 254 0.39 -20.21 7.61
CA HIS A 254 1.21 -19.34 6.75
C HIS A 254 0.86 -17.86 6.98
N ARG A 255 -0.43 -17.55 7.11
CA ARG A 255 -0.91 -16.20 7.40
C ARG A 255 -0.46 -15.74 8.80
N LEU A 256 -0.51 -16.63 9.80
CA LEU A 256 0.04 -16.35 11.13
C LEU A 256 1.53 -16.02 11.07
N GLN A 257 2.34 -16.79 10.32
CA GLN A 257 3.77 -16.50 10.15
C GLN A 257 4.02 -15.13 9.48
N GLN A 258 3.19 -14.74 8.50
CA GLN A 258 3.24 -13.41 7.91
C GLN A 258 2.97 -12.31 8.95
N GLU A 259 1.93 -12.48 9.77
CA GLU A 259 1.56 -11.50 10.79
C GLU A 259 2.58 -11.41 11.93
N LEU A 260 3.20 -12.53 12.31
CA LEU A 260 4.32 -12.56 13.26
C LEU A 260 5.54 -11.82 12.70
N LEU A 261 5.89 -12.07 11.44
CA LEU A 261 7.00 -11.36 10.79
C LEU A 261 6.69 -9.85 10.66
N LEU A 262 5.47 -9.49 10.28
CA LEU A 262 5.04 -8.09 10.15
C LEU A 262 5.06 -7.38 11.52
N GLY A 263 4.48 -7.98 12.56
CA GLY A 263 4.40 -7.39 13.88
C GLY A 263 5.73 -7.40 14.63
N ILE A 264 6.19 -8.59 15.03
CA ILE A 264 7.43 -8.74 15.84
C ILE A 264 8.65 -8.38 15.00
N GLY A 265 8.76 -8.94 13.79
CA GLY A 265 9.88 -8.65 12.90
C GLY A 265 9.93 -7.18 12.52
N GLY A 266 8.79 -6.54 12.28
CA GLY A 266 8.72 -5.12 11.96
C GLY A 266 9.18 -4.19 13.08
N VAL A 267 8.87 -4.48 14.35
CA VAL A 267 9.42 -3.72 15.49
C VAL A 267 10.94 -3.87 15.55
N ARG A 268 11.46 -5.10 15.41
CA ARG A 268 12.91 -5.34 15.36
C ARG A 268 13.57 -4.63 14.17
N ALA A 269 12.90 -4.57 13.02
CA ALA A 269 13.38 -3.86 11.84
C ALA A 269 13.49 -2.35 12.09
N LEU A 270 12.52 -1.75 12.78
CA LEU A 270 12.59 -0.33 13.18
C LEU A 270 13.78 -0.07 14.10
N ARG A 271 14.08 -0.96 15.05
CA ARG A 271 15.24 -0.84 15.94
C ARG A 271 16.55 -0.90 15.15
N VAL A 272 16.67 -1.87 14.23
CA VAL A 272 17.84 -1.99 13.34
C VAL A 272 17.99 -0.75 12.46
N TRP A 273 16.92 -0.30 11.81
CA TRP A 273 16.94 0.90 10.97
C TRP A 273 17.32 2.16 11.75
N SER A 274 16.76 2.36 12.94
CA SER A 274 17.10 3.50 13.82
C SER A 274 18.57 3.47 14.21
N ARG A 275 19.10 2.30 14.58
CA ARG A 275 20.53 2.10 14.90
C ARG A 275 21.43 2.43 13.72
N LEU A 276 21.11 1.94 12.52
CA LEU A 276 21.95 2.10 11.33
C LEU A 276 21.92 3.52 10.75
N THR A 277 20.79 4.22 10.88
CA THR A 277 20.58 5.53 10.23
C THR A 277 20.64 6.70 11.19
N GLY A 278 20.58 6.46 12.51
CA GLY A 278 20.42 7.50 13.52
C GLY A 278 19.01 8.10 13.57
N ALA A 279 18.05 7.54 12.83
CA ALA A 279 16.68 8.03 12.84
C ALA A 279 16.01 7.84 14.22
N PRO A 280 15.09 8.73 14.62
CA PRO A 280 14.39 8.60 15.90
C PRO A 280 13.59 7.31 16.00
N ALA A 281 13.64 6.68 17.17
CA ALA A 281 12.75 5.57 17.48
C ALA A 281 11.29 6.06 17.52
N PRO A 282 10.33 5.32 16.92
CA PRO A 282 8.92 5.71 16.93
C PRO A 282 8.33 5.82 18.33
N GLU A 283 7.58 6.90 18.57
CA GLU A 283 6.87 7.18 19.81
C GLU A 283 5.40 6.73 19.72
N VAL A 284 4.86 6.64 18.51
CA VAL A 284 3.50 6.17 18.21
C VAL A 284 3.55 5.02 17.21
N TYR A 285 2.71 4.01 17.43
CA TYR A 285 2.57 2.84 16.57
C TYR A 285 1.14 2.73 16.06
N HIS A 286 0.97 2.79 14.74
CA HIS A 286 -0.32 2.68 14.08
C HIS A 286 -0.45 1.34 13.38
N THR A 287 -1.44 0.55 13.78
CA THR A 287 -1.85 -0.70 13.13
C THR A 287 -2.99 -0.44 12.13
N ASN A 288 -2.71 -0.67 10.85
CA ASN A 288 -3.70 -0.61 9.77
C ASN A 288 -4.40 -1.98 9.64
N GLU A 289 -5.50 -2.15 10.37
CA GLU A 289 -6.18 -3.44 10.67
C GLU A 289 -5.36 -4.36 11.60
N GLY A 290 -5.96 -5.48 12.03
CA GLY A 290 -5.39 -6.43 13.00
C GLY A 290 -4.10 -7.15 12.60
N HIS A 291 -3.72 -7.12 11.31
CA HIS A 291 -2.62 -7.93 10.75
C HIS A 291 -1.23 -7.71 11.39
N ALA A 292 -1.03 -6.56 12.03
CA ALA A 292 0.22 -6.22 12.70
C ALA A 292 0.11 -6.23 14.23
N GLY A 293 -0.96 -6.81 14.80
CA GLY A 293 -1.23 -6.79 16.25
C GLY A 293 -0.06 -7.30 17.10
N PHE A 294 0.69 -8.30 16.60
CA PHE A 294 1.86 -8.86 17.28
C PHE A 294 2.99 -7.85 17.55
N LEU A 295 2.97 -6.66 16.92
CA LEU A 295 3.91 -5.57 17.26
C LEU A 295 3.79 -5.19 18.74
N GLY A 296 2.59 -5.27 19.32
CA GLY A 296 2.40 -4.92 20.73
C GLY A 296 3.12 -5.90 21.66
N LEU A 297 3.18 -7.19 21.30
CA LEU A 297 3.87 -8.20 22.11
C LEU A 297 5.38 -7.99 22.12
N GLU A 298 5.97 -7.67 20.96
CA GLU A 298 7.41 -7.37 20.91
C GLU A 298 7.73 -6.14 21.75
N ARG A 299 6.91 -5.09 21.67
CA ARG A 299 7.06 -3.88 22.51
C ARG A 299 6.91 -4.16 24.00
N ILE A 300 5.94 -4.99 24.40
CA ILE A 300 5.78 -5.44 25.78
C ILE A 300 7.04 -6.21 26.21
N ARG A 301 7.57 -7.12 25.37
CA ARG A 301 8.82 -7.84 25.64
C ARG A 301 10.01 -6.90 25.84
N GLU A 302 10.14 -5.82 25.06
CA GLU A 302 11.23 -4.83 25.27
C GLU A 302 11.11 -4.20 26.66
N LEU A 303 9.93 -3.71 27.03
CA LEU A 303 9.71 -3.06 28.33
C LEU A 303 9.90 -4.01 29.52
N VAL A 304 9.43 -5.25 29.41
CA VAL A 304 9.63 -6.24 30.48
C VAL A 304 11.11 -6.61 30.62
N ALA A 305 11.81 -6.85 29.51
CA ALA A 305 13.19 -7.32 29.55
C ALA A 305 14.21 -6.22 29.85
N GLU A 306 13.97 -5.00 29.37
CA GLU A 306 14.95 -3.89 29.39
C GLU A 306 14.65 -2.88 30.50
N GLU A 307 13.37 -2.66 30.82
CA GLU A 307 12.95 -1.73 31.88
C GLU A 307 12.45 -2.43 33.15
N GLY A 308 12.32 -3.76 33.13
CA GLY A 308 11.92 -4.56 34.29
C GLY A 308 10.46 -4.37 34.70
N LEU A 309 9.61 -3.87 33.80
CA LEU A 309 8.17 -3.74 34.04
C LEU A 309 7.51 -5.12 34.13
N SER A 310 6.39 -5.20 34.87
CA SER A 310 5.47 -6.33 34.74
C SER A 310 4.73 -6.31 33.40
N PHE A 311 4.18 -7.44 32.98
CA PHE A 311 3.35 -7.51 31.77
C PHE A 311 2.21 -6.48 31.79
N ALA A 312 1.53 -6.32 32.92
CA ALA A 312 0.41 -5.40 33.06
C ALA A 312 0.85 -3.92 32.92
N GLU A 313 1.98 -3.53 33.51
CA GLU A 313 2.54 -2.19 33.37
C GLU A 313 3.00 -1.92 31.93
N ALA A 314 3.70 -2.88 31.32
CA ALA A 314 4.14 -2.79 29.94
C ALA A 314 2.96 -2.72 28.95
N LEU A 315 1.87 -3.46 29.21
CA LEU A 315 0.65 -3.41 28.41
C LEU A 315 0.04 -2.00 28.40
N GLU A 316 -0.06 -1.33 29.55
CA GLU A 316 -0.60 0.03 29.62
C GLU A 316 0.28 1.05 28.91
N ALA A 317 1.61 0.92 29.01
CA ALA A 317 2.54 1.77 28.27
C ALA A 317 2.44 1.56 26.75
N VAL A 318 2.35 0.30 26.30
CA VAL A 318 2.14 -0.03 24.88
C VAL A 318 0.79 0.48 24.39
N ARG A 319 -0.27 0.33 25.21
CA ARG A 319 -1.62 0.80 24.91
C ARG A 319 -1.65 2.29 24.65
N ALA A 320 -1.06 3.10 25.54
CA ALA A 320 -1.04 4.56 25.41
C ALA A 320 -0.41 5.07 24.09
N ALA A 321 0.54 4.31 23.54
CA ALA A 321 1.28 4.66 22.33
C ALA A 321 0.77 3.95 21.04
N THR A 322 -0.33 3.20 21.12
CA THR A 322 -0.85 2.41 19.98
C THR A 322 -2.17 2.96 19.46
N VAL A 323 -2.24 3.18 18.15
CA VAL A 323 -3.44 3.55 17.40
C VAL A 323 -3.87 2.36 16.54
N PHE A 324 -5.13 1.96 16.64
CA PHE A 324 -5.71 0.85 15.86
C PHE A 324 -6.82 1.35 14.94
N THR A 325 -6.67 1.12 13.62
CA THR A 325 -7.76 1.35 12.67
C THR A 325 -8.37 0.01 12.27
N THR A 326 -9.70 -0.10 12.32
CA THR A 326 -10.44 -1.21 11.72
C THR A 326 -11.13 -0.79 10.42
N HIS A 327 -11.04 -1.64 9.39
CA HIS A 327 -11.58 -1.39 8.05
C HIS A 327 -12.73 -2.33 7.71
N THR A 328 -12.89 -3.39 8.49
CA THR A 328 -13.72 -4.52 8.15
C THR A 328 -15.11 -4.36 8.76
N PRO A 329 -16.18 -4.23 7.95
CA PRO A 329 -17.54 -4.03 8.45
C PRO A 329 -18.28 -5.35 8.77
N VAL A 330 -17.64 -6.50 8.57
CA VAL A 330 -18.25 -7.83 8.70
C VAL A 330 -17.29 -8.83 9.38
N PRO A 331 -17.76 -9.67 10.31
CA PRO A 331 -16.89 -10.59 11.04
C PRO A 331 -16.06 -11.51 10.15
N ALA A 332 -16.59 -11.95 9.01
CA ALA A 332 -15.92 -12.86 8.08
C ALA A 332 -14.65 -12.28 7.42
N GLY A 333 -14.45 -10.96 7.47
CA GLY A 333 -13.24 -10.32 6.94
C GLY A 333 -12.11 -10.16 7.95
N ILE A 334 -12.33 -10.52 9.22
CA ILE A 334 -11.35 -10.37 10.31
C ILE A 334 -10.55 -11.66 10.44
N ASP A 335 -9.23 -11.53 10.50
CA ASP A 335 -8.33 -12.66 10.73
C ASP A 335 -8.53 -13.29 12.10
N ARG A 336 -8.76 -14.61 12.07
CA ARG A 336 -8.88 -15.48 13.23
C ARG A 336 -7.99 -16.69 13.07
N PHE A 337 -7.30 -17.04 14.14
CA PHE A 337 -6.46 -18.24 14.21
C PHE A 337 -6.98 -19.17 15.30
N GLU A 338 -6.76 -20.47 15.16
CA GLU A 338 -6.97 -21.40 16.27
C GLU A 338 -6.08 -20.99 17.46
N ALA A 339 -6.64 -20.87 18.65
CA ALA A 339 -5.88 -20.49 19.84
C ALA A 339 -4.75 -21.48 20.15
N SER A 340 -4.96 -22.77 19.83
CA SER A 340 -3.95 -23.83 19.95
C SER A 340 -2.75 -23.60 19.02
N LEU A 341 -2.99 -23.08 17.81
CA LEU A 341 -1.95 -22.71 16.87
C LEU A 341 -1.15 -21.51 17.40
N VAL A 342 -1.82 -20.46 17.89
CA VAL A 342 -1.13 -19.30 18.49
C VAL A 342 -0.28 -19.75 19.68
N ARG A 343 -0.82 -20.57 20.58
CA ARG A 343 -0.08 -21.14 21.72
C ARG A 343 1.22 -21.81 21.28
N GLN A 344 1.19 -22.62 20.22
CA GLN A 344 2.39 -23.32 19.71
C GLN A 344 3.53 -22.35 19.34
N TYR A 345 3.21 -21.13 18.90
CA TYR A 345 4.18 -20.09 18.52
C TYR A 345 4.68 -19.24 19.70
N PHE A 346 4.05 -19.34 20.88
CA PHE A 346 4.41 -18.56 22.07
C PHE A 346 4.69 -19.42 23.31
N GLU A 347 4.65 -20.74 23.20
CA GLU A 347 4.98 -21.69 24.26
C GLU A 347 6.40 -22.27 24.08
N GLY A 348 7.01 -22.69 25.20
CA GLY A 348 8.31 -23.33 25.22
C GLY A 348 9.41 -22.41 24.69
N ASP A 349 10.25 -22.94 23.81
CA ASP A 349 11.41 -22.23 23.25
C ASP A 349 11.03 -21.06 22.32
N ASN A 350 9.76 -20.94 21.91
CA ASN A 350 9.27 -19.81 21.10
C ASN A 350 8.69 -18.68 21.94
N GLY A 351 8.57 -18.86 23.26
CA GLY A 351 8.01 -17.86 24.15
C GLY A 351 8.80 -16.55 24.09
N LEU A 352 8.07 -15.44 24.12
CA LEU A 352 8.70 -14.13 24.28
C LEU A 352 9.14 -13.98 25.74
N PRO A 353 10.44 -13.72 26.02
CA PRO A 353 10.92 -13.62 27.39
C PRO A 353 10.12 -12.59 28.20
N GLY A 354 9.61 -13.01 29.36
CA GLY A 354 8.80 -12.16 30.24
C GLY A 354 7.35 -11.93 29.80
N VAL A 355 6.89 -12.55 28.72
CA VAL A 355 5.51 -12.44 28.22
C VAL A 355 4.85 -13.84 28.26
N PRO A 356 4.04 -14.13 29.29
CA PRO A 356 3.39 -15.43 29.43
C PRO A 356 2.42 -15.72 28.28
N VAL A 357 2.40 -16.98 27.80
CA VAL A 357 1.52 -17.39 26.69
C VAL A 357 0.03 -17.20 27.00
N GLU A 358 -0.39 -17.35 28.26
CA GLU A 358 -1.78 -17.11 28.65
C GLU A 358 -2.17 -15.64 28.49
N ASP A 359 -1.26 -14.72 28.80
CA ASP A 359 -1.47 -13.29 28.61
C ASP A 359 -1.53 -12.94 27.11
N VAL A 360 -0.71 -13.60 26.29
CA VAL A 360 -0.80 -13.48 24.82
C VAL A 360 -2.18 -13.92 24.34
N LEU A 361 -2.63 -15.12 24.69
CA LEU A 361 -3.93 -15.66 24.29
C LEU A 361 -5.09 -14.80 24.75
N ALA A 362 -5.01 -14.27 25.98
CA ALA A 362 -6.01 -13.36 26.53
C ALA A 362 -6.16 -12.08 25.70
N LEU A 363 -5.12 -11.61 25.01
CA LEU A 363 -5.25 -10.42 24.15
C LEU A 363 -6.13 -10.68 22.92
N GLY A 364 -6.15 -11.90 22.36
CA GLY A 364 -6.96 -12.23 21.19
C GLY A 364 -8.26 -12.98 21.50
N ALA A 365 -8.51 -13.36 22.76
CA ALA A 365 -9.63 -14.20 23.14
C ALA A 365 -10.99 -13.52 22.92
N GLU A 366 -11.93 -14.20 22.26
CA GLU A 366 -13.33 -13.79 22.20
C GLU A 366 -14.11 -14.33 23.43
N ASP A 367 -13.76 -13.83 24.61
CA ASP A 367 -14.31 -14.24 25.92
C ASP A 367 -15.61 -13.52 26.32
N TYR A 368 -16.25 -12.85 25.36
CA TYR A 368 -17.52 -12.13 25.52
C TYR A 368 -18.71 -12.94 24.99
N GLU A 369 -19.94 -12.51 25.29
CA GLU A 369 -21.16 -13.17 24.83
C GLU A 369 -21.21 -13.24 23.29
N GLY A 370 -21.35 -14.45 22.74
CA GLY A 370 -21.35 -14.71 21.30
C GLY A 370 -19.96 -14.82 20.66
N GLY A 371 -18.89 -14.67 21.44
CA GLY A 371 -17.52 -14.94 21.03
C GLY A 371 -17.18 -16.44 21.02
N ASP A 372 -16.17 -16.82 20.24
CA ASP A 372 -15.61 -18.17 20.22
C ASP A 372 -14.26 -18.24 20.97
N PRO A 373 -14.21 -18.84 22.18
CA PRO A 373 -12.98 -18.91 22.97
C PRO A 373 -11.93 -19.86 22.39
N THR A 374 -12.27 -20.65 21.37
CA THR A 374 -11.29 -21.50 20.66
C THR A 374 -10.47 -20.73 19.63
N LEU A 375 -10.91 -19.51 19.30
CA LEU A 375 -10.29 -18.65 18.30
C LEU A 375 -9.54 -17.48 18.94
N PHE A 376 -8.48 -17.06 18.25
CA PHE A 376 -7.70 -15.87 18.51
C PHE A 376 -8.03 -14.84 17.44
N ASN A 377 -8.69 -13.75 17.83
CA ASN A 377 -9.13 -12.69 16.93
C ASN A 377 -8.14 -11.52 16.93
N MET A 378 -7.59 -11.23 15.75
CA MET A 378 -6.58 -10.18 15.59
C MET A 378 -7.13 -8.76 15.78
N ALA A 379 -8.40 -8.52 15.48
CA ALA A 379 -9.03 -7.23 15.76
C ALA A 379 -9.29 -7.04 17.26
N VAL A 380 -9.66 -8.10 17.99
CA VAL A 380 -9.78 -8.06 19.45
C VAL A 380 -8.42 -7.74 20.09
N MET A 381 -7.35 -8.39 19.61
CA MET A 381 -5.98 -8.07 20.00
C MET A 381 -5.63 -6.61 19.72
N GLY A 382 -5.95 -6.10 18.52
CA GLY A 382 -5.74 -4.70 18.16
C GLY A 382 -6.46 -3.72 19.08
N LEU A 383 -7.72 -3.99 19.44
CA LEU A 383 -8.51 -3.16 20.35
C LEU A 383 -8.02 -3.23 21.80
N ARG A 384 -7.55 -4.40 22.25
CA ARG A 384 -6.96 -4.56 23.59
C ARG A 384 -5.58 -3.94 23.70
N LEU A 385 -4.81 -3.87 22.61
CA LEU A 385 -3.50 -3.23 22.57
C LEU A 385 -3.56 -1.75 22.21
N GLY A 386 -4.68 -1.24 21.68
CA GLY A 386 -4.84 0.14 21.25
C GLY A 386 -5.32 1.07 22.38
N GLY A 387 -4.67 2.21 22.53
CA GLY A 387 -5.15 3.32 23.36
C GLY A 387 -6.11 4.24 22.60
N ARG A 388 -6.07 4.20 21.27
CA ARG A 388 -7.04 4.83 20.37
C ARG A 388 -7.49 3.84 19.31
N ALA A 389 -8.79 3.82 19.04
CA ALA A 389 -9.37 3.02 17.97
C ALA A 389 -10.29 3.87 17.08
N ASN A 390 -10.30 3.60 15.78
CA ASN A 390 -11.22 4.25 14.86
C ASN A 390 -11.69 3.33 13.73
N GLY A 391 -12.93 3.56 13.29
CA GLY A 391 -13.42 3.15 11.97
C GLY A 391 -13.05 4.16 10.89
N VAL A 392 -13.28 3.79 9.64
CA VAL A 392 -12.86 4.56 8.44
C VAL A 392 -13.92 5.48 7.82
N SER A 393 -15.06 5.62 8.48
CA SER A 393 -16.12 6.59 8.19
C SER A 393 -17.02 6.73 9.40
N LEU A 394 -17.91 7.74 9.40
CA LEU A 394 -18.90 7.93 10.46
C LEU A 394 -19.78 6.68 10.65
N LEU A 395 -20.36 6.18 9.55
CA LEU A 395 -21.20 4.97 9.59
C LEU A 395 -20.38 3.73 9.95
N HIS A 396 -19.14 3.61 9.45
CA HIS A 396 -18.28 2.49 9.82
C HIS A 396 -17.97 2.49 11.31
N GLY A 397 -17.70 3.64 11.93
CA GLY A 397 -17.52 3.72 13.38
C GLY A 397 -18.72 3.20 14.16
N GLN A 398 -19.94 3.53 13.73
CA GLN A 398 -21.17 2.98 14.32
C GLN A 398 -21.27 1.46 14.14
N VAL A 399 -20.92 0.93 12.96
CA VAL A 399 -20.88 -0.52 12.71
C VAL A 399 -19.84 -1.22 13.58
N SER A 400 -18.63 -0.66 13.70
CA SER A 400 -17.55 -1.21 14.51
C SER A 400 -17.89 -1.23 15.99
N ARG A 401 -18.48 -0.15 16.54
CA ARG A 401 -18.94 -0.13 17.94
C ARG A 401 -19.89 -1.28 18.25
N ARG A 402 -20.89 -1.51 17.38
CA ARG A 402 -21.84 -2.63 17.51
C ARG A 402 -21.16 -3.98 17.42
N MET A 403 -20.25 -4.15 16.46
CA MET A 403 -19.57 -5.42 16.23
C MET A 403 -18.67 -5.83 17.40
N PHE A 404 -18.10 -4.87 18.13
CA PHE A 404 -17.15 -5.11 19.21
C PHE A 404 -17.68 -4.72 20.61
N ALA A 405 -18.97 -4.43 20.75
CA ALA A 405 -19.58 -4.01 22.02
C ALA A 405 -19.33 -5.02 23.16
N GLY A 406 -19.25 -6.31 22.85
CA GLY A 406 -18.96 -7.37 23.81
C GLY A 406 -17.63 -7.20 24.56
N LEU A 407 -16.65 -6.46 24.02
CA LEU A 407 -15.38 -6.17 24.69
C LEU A 407 -15.51 -5.17 25.84
N TRP A 408 -16.62 -4.44 25.91
CA TRP A 408 -16.90 -3.41 26.91
C TRP A 408 -18.23 -3.67 27.62
N PRO A 409 -18.32 -4.72 28.44
CA PRO A 409 -19.55 -5.05 29.14
C PRO A 409 -19.99 -3.89 30.05
N GLY A 410 -21.23 -3.47 29.91
CA GLY A 410 -21.82 -2.38 30.70
C GLY A 410 -21.64 -0.98 30.10
N LEU A 411 -21.03 -0.84 28.92
CA LEU A 411 -21.09 0.38 28.12
C LEU A 411 -22.20 0.27 27.07
N ASP A 412 -22.91 1.38 26.85
CA ASP A 412 -23.84 1.50 25.73
C ASP A 412 -23.06 1.56 24.39
N GLU A 413 -23.71 1.16 23.29
CA GLU A 413 -23.03 1.04 21.99
C GLU A 413 -22.38 2.35 21.53
N ASP A 414 -22.91 3.52 21.90
CA ASP A 414 -22.36 4.83 21.55
C ASP A 414 -21.19 5.27 22.44
N GLU A 415 -21.05 4.66 23.63
CA GLU A 415 -19.94 4.89 24.57
C GLU A 415 -18.72 3.99 24.30
N VAL A 416 -18.88 2.95 23.48
CA VAL A 416 -17.77 2.09 23.03
C VAL A 416 -16.66 2.97 22.41
N PRO A 417 -15.40 2.90 22.89
CA PRO A 417 -14.33 3.85 22.58
C PRO A 417 -13.68 3.63 21.19
N ILE A 418 -14.52 3.42 20.16
CA ILE A 418 -14.13 3.34 18.76
C ILE A 418 -14.66 4.59 18.06
N THR A 419 -13.78 5.46 17.59
CA THR A 419 -14.14 6.72 16.91
C THR A 419 -14.26 6.55 15.39
N SER A 420 -14.27 7.64 14.63
CA SER A 420 -14.33 7.64 13.17
C SER A 420 -13.35 8.65 12.59
N ILE A 421 -12.47 8.19 11.69
CA ILE A 421 -11.65 9.04 10.84
C ILE A 421 -12.00 8.68 9.40
N THR A 422 -12.65 9.60 8.68
CA THR A 422 -13.08 9.35 7.30
C THR A 422 -11.87 9.28 6.39
N ASN A 423 -11.74 8.19 5.62
CA ASN A 423 -10.65 8.04 4.67
C ASN A 423 -10.62 9.17 3.62
N GLY A 424 -9.41 9.53 3.21
CA GLY A 424 -9.14 10.39 2.05
C GLY A 424 -8.36 9.64 0.98
N VAL A 425 -8.08 10.32 -0.12
CA VAL A 425 -7.17 9.88 -1.18
C VAL A 425 -6.13 10.96 -1.44
N HIS A 426 -4.95 10.58 -1.89
CA HIS A 426 -3.87 11.54 -2.15
C HIS A 426 -4.15 12.38 -3.41
N GLY A 427 -4.48 13.65 -3.24
CA GLY A 427 -4.99 14.52 -4.31
C GLY A 427 -4.13 14.55 -5.58
N ARG A 428 -2.81 14.71 -5.45
CA ARG A 428 -1.87 14.75 -6.60
C ARG A 428 -1.75 13.41 -7.34
N THR A 429 -2.09 12.29 -6.70
CA THR A 429 -2.10 10.98 -7.36
C THR A 429 -3.37 10.77 -8.18
N TRP A 430 -4.51 11.22 -7.67
CA TRP A 430 -5.83 10.88 -8.22
C TRP A 430 -6.46 11.97 -9.08
N THR A 431 -5.82 13.12 -9.20
CA THR A 431 -6.25 14.22 -10.08
C THR A 431 -5.45 14.20 -11.38
N ASP A 432 -6.13 14.19 -12.52
CA ASP A 432 -5.46 14.29 -13.82
C ASP A 432 -4.76 15.66 -13.98
N PRO A 433 -3.55 15.72 -14.56
CA PRO A 433 -2.84 16.99 -14.77
C PRO A 433 -3.67 18.04 -15.51
N GLN A 434 -4.51 17.65 -16.48
CA GLN A 434 -5.35 18.62 -17.22
C GLN A 434 -6.36 19.31 -16.30
N LEU A 435 -6.91 18.58 -15.32
CA LEU A 435 -7.84 19.14 -14.34
C LEU A 435 -7.10 19.97 -13.28
N ALA A 436 -5.94 19.50 -12.84
CA ALA A 436 -5.09 20.23 -11.90
C ALA A 436 -4.67 21.59 -12.49
N ASP A 437 -4.16 21.60 -13.72
CA ASP A 437 -3.76 22.82 -14.43
C ASP A 437 -4.94 23.79 -14.63
N LEU A 438 -6.14 23.27 -14.92
CA LEU A 438 -7.35 24.09 -15.01
C LEU A 438 -7.68 24.74 -13.66
N ALA A 439 -7.61 23.96 -12.59
CA ALA A 439 -7.89 24.43 -11.25
C ALA A 439 -6.88 25.51 -10.81
N GLU A 440 -5.58 25.30 -11.03
CA GLU A 440 -4.52 26.25 -10.70
C GLU A 440 -4.60 27.57 -11.48
N ARG A 441 -5.10 27.55 -12.73
CA ARG A 441 -5.34 28.77 -13.51
C ARG A 441 -6.54 29.58 -13.02
N ARG A 442 -7.50 28.95 -12.35
CA ARG A 442 -8.80 29.54 -11.99
C ARG A 442 -8.93 29.86 -10.50
N LEU A 443 -8.26 29.10 -9.65
CA LEU A 443 -8.43 29.10 -8.20
C LEU A 443 -7.11 29.45 -7.50
N GLY A 444 -7.21 30.17 -6.38
CA GLY A 444 -6.05 30.44 -5.53
C GLY A 444 -5.59 29.22 -4.73
N ALA A 445 -4.35 29.23 -4.25
CA ALA A 445 -3.78 28.11 -3.50
C ALA A 445 -4.59 27.73 -2.24
N ALA A 446 -5.13 28.72 -1.51
CA ALA A 446 -5.99 28.48 -0.35
C ALA A 446 -7.31 27.82 -0.74
N GLU A 447 -7.93 28.29 -1.83
CA GLU A 447 -9.20 27.77 -2.35
C GLU A 447 -9.08 26.34 -2.89
N LEU A 448 -7.91 25.98 -3.41
CA LEU A 448 -7.59 24.60 -3.81
C LEU A 448 -7.40 23.70 -2.59
N ALA A 449 -6.77 24.22 -1.52
CA ALA A 449 -6.48 23.45 -0.32
C ALA A 449 -7.76 23.11 0.48
N ASP A 450 -8.71 24.03 0.56
CA ASP A 450 -9.99 23.81 1.28
C ASP A 450 -11.16 23.42 0.36
N GLY A 451 -10.97 23.48 -0.96
CA GLY A 451 -11.96 23.13 -1.98
C GLY A 451 -13.05 24.20 -2.20
N SER A 452 -13.01 25.33 -1.49
CA SER A 452 -14.02 26.40 -1.59
C SER A 452 -14.09 27.02 -2.99
N GLY A 453 -12.98 27.01 -3.73
CA GLY A 453 -12.89 27.54 -5.08
C GLY A 453 -13.83 26.86 -6.08
N TRP A 454 -14.10 25.56 -5.89
CA TRP A 454 -15.01 24.80 -6.75
C TRP A 454 -16.49 25.17 -6.55
N LEU A 455 -16.83 25.81 -5.43
CA LEU A 455 -18.20 26.23 -5.12
C LEU A 455 -18.50 27.65 -5.61
N ARG A 456 -17.50 28.35 -6.15
CA ARG A 456 -17.66 29.70 -6.67
C ARG A 456 -18.39 29.70 -8.02
N PRO A 457 -19.44 30.53 -8.19
CA PRO A 457 -20.14 30.65 -9.47
C PRO A 457 -19.25 31.12 -10.64
N ASP A 458 -18.16 31.83 -10.34
CA ASP A 458 -17.21 32.41 -11.30
C ASP A 458 -15.84 31.69 -11.33
N GLY A 459 -15.70 30.56 -10.63
CA GLY A 459 -14.45 29.80 -10.54
C GLY A 459 -14.13 29.05 -11.84
N VAL A 460 -14.59 27.80 -11.93
CA VAL A 460 -14.45 26.99 -13.15
C VAL A 460 -15.83 26.87 -13.81
N SER A 461 -15.95 27.22 -15.09
CA SER A 461 -17.24 27.15 -15.79
C SER A 461 -17.60 25.72 -16.21
N ASP A 462 -18.90 25.45 -16.35
CA ASP A 462 -19.41 24.16 -16.85
C ASP A 462 -18.83 23.79 -18.22
N ALA A 463 -18.60 24.78 -19.09
CA ALA A 463 -18.02 24.56 -20.41
C ALA A 463 -16.58 24.05 -20.33
N GLU A 464 -15.75 24.63 -19.47
CA GLU A 464 -14.36 24.20 -19.27
C GLU A 464 -14.29 22.80 -18.64
N LEU A 465 -15.13 22.54 -17.63
CA LEU A 465 -15.25 21.21 -17.04
C LEU A 465 -15.67 20.17 -18.08
N TRP A 466 -16.63 20.53 -18.93
CA TRP A 466 -17.10 19.65 -19.99
C TRP A 466 -16.03 19.38 -21.05
N GLU A 467 -15.24 20.37 -21.42
CA GLU A 467 -14.10 20.20 -22.33
C GLU A 467 -13.05 19.23 -21.78
N VAL A 468 -12.61 19.43 -20.53
CA VAL A 468 -11.68 18.50 -19.86
C VAL A 468 -12.30 17.11 -19.76
N ARG A 469 -13.58 17.01 -19.35
CA ARG A 469 -14.27 15.73 -19.23
C ARG A 469 -14.35 14.98 -20.57
N ARG A 470 -14.60 15.67 -21.68
CA ARG A 470 -14.61 15.07 -23.02
C ARG A 470 -13.23 14.56 -23.42
N ALA A 471 -12.18 15.35 -23.18
CA ALA A 471 -10.80 14.94 -23.44
C ALA A 471 -10.43 13.67 -22.66
N LEU A 472 -10.70 13.64 -21.35
CA LEU A 472 -10.42 12.49 -20.49
C LEU A 472 -11.24 11.24 -20.89
N ARG A 473 -12.51 11.42 -21.29
CA ARG A 473 -13.34 10.32 -21.79
C ARG A 473 -12.81 9.76 -23.11
N ALA A 474 -12.34 10.63 -24.02
CA ALA A 474 -11.75 10.18 -25.28
C ALA A 474 -10.46 9.38 -25.04
N GLN A 475 -9.62 9.81 -24.10
CA GLN A 475 -8.42 9.07 -23.69
C GLN A 475 -8.79 7.70 -23.10
N LEU A 476 -9.75 7.64 -22.17
CA LEU A 476 -10.22 6.37 -21.60
C LEU A 476 -10.71 5.40 -22.68
N VAL A 477 -11.47 5.89 -23.66
CA VAL A 477 -11.98 5.07 -24.77
C VAL A 477 -10.82 4.53 -25.61
N ALA A 478 -9.85 5.36 -25.98
CA ALA A 478 -8.67 4.92 -26.73
C ALA A 478 -7.88 3.85 -25.97
N ASP A 479 -7.63 4.07 -24.67
CA ASP A 479 -6.91 3.12 -23.81
C ASP A 479 -7.66 1.81 -23.63
N ALA A 480 -8.98 1.87 -23.43
CA ALA A 480 -9.82 0.68 -23.29
C ALA A 480 -9.83 -0.15 -24.58
N ARG A 481 -9.97 0.48 -25.76
CA ARG A 481 -9.89 -0.20 -27.07
C ARG A 481 -8.53 -0.88 -27.26
N ALA A 482 -7.43 -0.19 -26.94
CA ALA A 482 -6.09 -0.76 -27.01
C ALA A 482 -5.91 -1.98 -26.08
N ARG A 483 -6.39 -1.89 -24.83
CA ARG A 483 -6.32 -2.97 -23.84
C ARG A 483 -7.19 -4.16 -24.20
N VAL A 484 -8.40 -3.93 -24.72
CA VAL A 484 -9.29 -5.01 -25.20
C VAL A 484 -8.63 -5.75 -26.36
N ARG A 485 -8.07 -5.03 -27.33
CA ARG A 485 -7.34 -5.61 -28.46
C ARG A 485 -6.19 -6.50 -27.99
N GLU A 486 -5.36 -5.99 -27.08
CA GLU A 486 -4.23 -6.73 -26.54
C GLU A 486 -4.66 -7.96 -25.72
N SER A 487 -5.69 -7.81 -24.90
CA SER A 487 -6.29 -8.92 -24.15
C SER A 487 -6.79 -10.04 -25.07
N TRP A 488 -7.46 -9.72 -26.17
CA TRP A 488 -7.92 -10.73 -27.13
C TRP A 488 -6.79 -11.38 -27.92
N ARG A 489 -5.74 -10.62 -28.28
CA ARG A 489 -4.53 -11.19 -28.90
C ARG A 489 -3.86 -12.24 -28.00
N ARG A 490 -3.71 -11.94 -26.70
CA ARG A 490 -3.19 -12.91 -25.72
C ARG A 490 -4.06 -14.14 -25.57
N ARG A 491 -5.37 -14.02 -25.85
CA ARG A 491 -6.34 -15.12 -25.90
C ARG A 491 -6.34 -15.91 -27.21
N GLY A 492 -5.45 -15.55 -28.15
CA GLY A 492 -5.28 -16.24 -29.44
C GLY A 492 -6.15 -15.73 -30.57
N ALA A 493 -6.77 -14.55 -30.45
CA ALA A 493 -7.53 -13.94 -31.54
C ALA A 493 -6.60 -13.40 -32.64
N SER A 494 -6.98 -13.63 -33.89
CA SER A 494 -6.33 -13.10 -35.09
C SER A 494 -6.73 -11.64 -35.34
N ALA A 495 -5.94 -10.90 -36.12
CA ALA A 495 -6.24 -9.50 -36.44
C ALA A 495 -7.62 -9.32 -37.13
N ALA A 496 -8.06 -10.31 -37.93
CA ALA A 496 -9.35 -10.28 -38.60
C ALA A 496 -10.55 -10.36 -37.62
N GLU A 497 -10.37 -10.98 -36.45
CA GLU A 497 -11.40 -11.09 -35.42
C GLU A 497 -11.54 -9.81 -34.57
N LEU A 498 -10.64 -8.84 -34.72
CA LEU A 498 -10.52 -7.68 -33.81
C LEU A 498 -11.05 -6.36 -34.37
N GLY A 499 -11.70 -6.38 -35.53
CA GLY A 499 -12.27 -5.16 -36.14
C GLY A 499 -13.30 -4.48 -35.25
N TRP A 500 -14.13 -5.25 -34.54
CA TRP A 500 -15.17 -4.70 -33.65
C TRP A 500 -14.61 -3.92 -32.45
N VAL A 501 -13.33 -4.11 -32.09
CA VAL A 501 -12.70 -3.41 -30.97
C VAL A 501 -12.57 -1.92 -31.26
N ASP A 502 -12.51 -1.52 -32.53
CA ASP A 502 -12.47 -0.10 -32.89
C ASP A 502 -13.78 0.63 -32.63
N ASP A 503 -14.89 -0.09 -32.42
CA ASP A 503 -16.22 0.49 -32.21
C ASP A 503 -16.84 0.09 -30.86
N VAL A 504 -16.13 -0.64 -30.01
CA VAL A 504 -16.66 -1.19 -28.73
C VAL A 504 -17.11 -0.11 -27.74
N LEU A 505 -16.53 1.09 -27.81
CA LEU A 505 -16.83 2.22 -26.92
C LEU A 505 -16.77 3.51 -27.73
N ASP A 506 -17.69 4.44 -27.51
CA ASP A 506 -17.76 5.73 -28.20
C ASP A 506 -17.45 6.88 -27.21
N PRO A 507 -16.56 7.83 -27.56
CA PRO A 507 -16.20 8.95 -26.69
C PRO A 507 -17.31 10.01 -26.52
N ASP A 508 -18.41 9.95 -27.26
CA ASP A 508 -19.56 10.84 -27.12
C ASP A 508 -20.69 10.21 -26.28
N VAL A 509 -20.66 8.90 -26.06
CA VAL A 509 -21.66 8.15 -25.27
C VAL A 509 -21.39 8.25 -23.76
N LEU A 510 -22.46 8.23 -22.96
CA LEU A 510 -22.36 8.20 -21.51
C LEU A 510 -21.67 6.90 -21.05
N THR A 511 -20.48 7.04 -20.45
CA THR A 511 -19.70 5.90 -19.95
C THR A 511 -19.86 5.74 -18.45
N ILE A 512 -20.33 4.58 -18.00
CA ILE A 512 -20.46 4.20 -16.60
C ILE A 512 -19.34 3.23 -16.25
N GLY A 513 -18.45 3.64 -15.36
CA GLY A 513 -17.34 2.81 -14.88
C GLY A 513 -17.64 2.09 -13.57
N PHE A 514 -17.27 0.81 -13.48
CA PHE A 514 -17.28 0.03 -12.24
C PHE A 514 -15.90 -0.62 -12.08
N ALA A 515 -15.04 -0.02 -11.25
CA ALA A 515 -13.68 -0.49 -11.03
C ALA A 515 -13.44 -0.82 -9.55
N ARG A 516 -13.58 -2.09 -9.16
CA ARG A 516 -13.36 -2.56 -7.78
C ARG A 516 -13.17 -4.09 -7.75
N ARG A 517 -12.56 -4.62 -6.67
CA ARG A 517 -12.56 -6.09 -6.43
C ARG A 517 -13.98 -6.65 -6.58
N VAL A 518 -14.11 -7.90 -7.02
CA VAL A 518 -15.40 -8.53 -7.33
C VAL A 518 -15.83 -9.58 -6.29
N PRO A 519 -16.16 -9.20 -5.04
CA PRO A 519 -16.84 -10.08 -4.11
C PRO A 519 -18.37 -9.89 -4.19
N THR A 520 -19.11 -10.91 -3.81
CA THR A 520 -20.59 -10.95 -3.85
C THR A 520 -21.26 -9.75 -3.14
N TYR A 521 -20.75 -9.30 -1.99
CA TYR A 521 -21.33 -8.17 -1.24
C TYR A 521 -21.28 -6.83 -1.98
N LYS A 522 -20.46 -6.68 -3.03
CA LYS A 522 -20.42 -5.45 -3.86
C LYS A 522 -21.48 -5.42 -4.96
N ARG A 523 -22.28 -6.48 -5.09
CA ARG A 523 -23.50 -6.55 -5.91
C ARG A 523 -23.28 -6.14 -7.37
N LEU A 524 -22.17 -6.57 -8.00
CA LEU A 524 -21.92 -6.32 -9.42
C LEU A 524 -23.10 -6.84 -10.28
N THR A 525 -23.65 -8.00 -9.94
CA THR A 525 -24.77 -8.64 -10.62
C THR A 525 -26.11 -7.91 -10.45
N LEU A 526 -26.20 -6.88 -9.61
CA LEU A 526 -27.44 -6.10 -9.46
C LEU A 526 -27.89 -5.44 -10.76
N MET A 527 -26.96 -5.03 -11.62
CA MET A 527 -27.30 -4.48 -12.93
C MET A 527 -28.00 -5.49 -13.85
N LEU A 528 -27.84 -6.78 -13.57
CA LEU A 528 -28.44 -7.88 -14.34
C LEU A 528 -29.79 -8.33 -13.79
N SER A 529 -30.29 -7.72 -12.69
CA SER A 529 -31.58 -8.11 -12.11
C SER A 529 -32.78 -7.78 -13.00
N ASP A 530 -32.60 -6.82 -13.92
CA ASP A 530 -33.61 -6.41 -14.90
C ASP A 530 -32.97 -6.30 -16.30
N PRO A 531 -32.84 -7.44 -17.02
CA PRO A 531 -32.16 -7.50 -18.32
C PRO A 531 -32.86 -6.69 -19.41
N GLU A 532 -34.19 -6.59 -19.37
CA GLU A 532 -34.97 -5.83 -20.35
C GLU A 532 -34.66 -4.34 -20.22
N ARG A 533 -34.67 -3.83 -18.98
CA ARG A 533 -34.29 -2.45 -18.71
C ARG A 533 -32.85 -2.18 -19.09
N LEU A 534 -31.90 -3.04 -18.71
CA LEU A 534 -30.49 -2.87 -19.07
C LEU A 534 -30.32 -2.79 -20.60
N THR A 535 -30.96 -3.70 -21.34
CA THR A 535 -30.92 -3.73 -22.81
C THR A 535 -31.49 -2.43 -23.40
N SER A 536 -32.63 -1.96 -22.90
CA SER A 536 -33.24 -0.71 -23.38
C SER A 536 -32.34 0.52 -23.15
N LEU A 537 -31.55 0.54 -22.08
CA LEU A 537 -30.61 1.63 -21.79
C LEU A 537 -29.37 1.56 -22.68
N LEU A 538 -28.79 0.38 -22.86
CA LEU A 538 -27.62 0.17 -23.72
C LEU A 538 -27.91 0.52 -25.19
N LEU A 539 -29.13 0.22 -25.65
CA LEU A 539 -29.54 0.36 -27.06
C LEU A 539 -30.50 1.53 -27.31
N HIS A 540 -30.60 2.49 -26.39
CA HIS A 540 -31.51 3.63 -26.56
C HIS A 540 -31.13 4.42 -27.83
N PRO A 541 -32.08 4.73 -28.74
CA PRO A 541 -31.76 5.26 -30.08
C PRO A 541 -31.08 6.64 -30.07
N GLU A 542 -31.41 7.49 -29.10
CA GLU A 542 -30.85 8.86 -28.99
C GLU A 542 -29.86 9.05 -27.84
N ARG A 543 -29.85 8.14 -26.86
CA ARG A 543 -29.18 8.32 -25.56
C ARG A 543 -28.68 6.99 -25.01
N PRO A 544 -27.89 6.23 -25.79
CA PRO A 544 -27.35 4.97 -25.32
C PRO A 544 -26.40 5.21 -24.14
N ILE A 545 -26.14 4.17 -23.37
CA ILE A 545 -25.09 4.15 -22.35
C ILE A 545 -24.09 3.05 -22.68
N GLN A 546 -22.86 3.18 -22.18
CA GLN A 546 -21.84 2.13 -22.24
C GLN A 546 -21.26 1.88 -20.86
N ILE A 547 -20.83 0.65 -20.60
CA ILE A 547 -20.36 0.21 -19.27
C ILE A 547 -18.94 -0.32 -19.40
N VAL A 548 -18.05 0.12 -18.50
CA VAL A 548 -16.70 -0.41 -18.36
C VAL A 548 -16.57 -1.05 -16.97
N VAL A 549 -16.35 -2.35 -16.93
CA VAL A 549 -16.17 -3.12 -15.69
C VAL A 549 -14.72 -3.56 -15.56
N ALA A 550 -14.14 -3.35 -14.38
CA ALA A 550 -12.79 -3.79 -14.03
C ALA A 550 -12.74 -4.29 -12.59
N GLY A 551 -12.06 -5.41 -12.37
CA GLY A 551 -11.95 -6.00 -11.04
C GLY A 551 -11.29 -7.36 -11.08
N LYS A 552 -10.68 -7.74 -9.96
CA LYS A 552 -10.14 -9.07 -9.70
C LYS A 552 -11.07 -9.80 -8.73
N SER A 553 -11.42 -11.06 -9.04
CA SER A 553 -12.03 -11.97 -8.07
C SER A 553 -10.95 -12.65 -7.24
N HIS A 554 -11.30 -13.09 -6.03
CA HIS A 554 -10.39 -13.95 -5.26
C HIS A 554 -10.28 -15.31 -5.97
N PRO A 555 -9.09 -15.93 -6.09
CA PRO A 555 -8.93 -17.19 -6.85
C PRO A 555 -9.76 -18.37 -6.34
N ALA A 556 -10.23 -18.29 -5.08
CA ALA A 556 -11.12 -19.29 -4.47
C ALA A 556 -12.61 -18.86 -4.42
N ASP A 557 -12.96 -17.71 -5.00
CA ASP A 557 -14.35 -17.22 -5.06
C ASP A 557 -14.94 -17.48 -6.45
N ASP A 558 -15.42 -18.70 -6.67
CA ASP A 558 -16.04 -19.15 -7.93
C ASP A 558 -17.29 -18.34 -8.31
N GLN A 559 -17.95 -17.71 -7.32
CA GLN A 559 -19.13 -16.87 -7.53
C GLN A 559 -18.79 -15.43 -7.93
N GLY A 560 -17.52 -15.05 -7.82
CA GLY A 560 -17.03 -13.68 -8.05
C GLY A 560 -17.19 -13.21 -9.48
#